data_AF-A0A8S3FHR1-F1
#
_entry.id   AF-A0A8S3FHR1-F1
#
_cell.length_a   1.000
_cell.length_b   1.000
_cell.length_c   1.000
_cell.angle_alpha   90.00
_cell.angle_beta   90.00
_cell.angle_gamma   90.00
#
_symmetry.space_group_name_H-M   'P 1'
#
loop_
_entity.id
_entity.type
_entity.pdbx_description
1 polymer ?
#
loop_
_entity_poly.entity_id
_entity_poly.type
_entity_poly.pdbx_seq_one_letter_code
_entity_poly.pdbx_strand_id
1 'polypeptide(L)'
;KDEATTHSNAPSEPTSASSTKGNSSPTTNPQISSKKSKLRKNFASGSCGAKILAHNAEAQNVPSILSSSPDEYMLNPCIAKIWFVIELCESIRILNIEIANFELFSSVPKTFRVSSSDRYPTKDWHRHHLGTFNASFNRTIQSFQTMESTTYVKYVKFELLDFHGHEHYCPLSVVRIHGSNVEEEIMTMEENTNLIDSKSLSDIHDDN
;
A
#
# COMPACT_ATOMS: atom_id res chain seq x y z
N LYS A 1 42.08 53.20 20.19
CA LYS A 1 42.30 53.52 18.78
C LYS A 1 41.40 52.67 17.90
N ASP A 2 40.12 52.93 17.66
CA ASP A 2 38.99 53.71 18.23
C ASP A 2 37.79 53.14 17.41
N GLU A 3 36.77 52.52 18.02
CA GLU A 3 35.41 53.08 18.32
C GLU A 3 34.72 53.71 17.08
N ALA A 4 33.50 53.37 16.64
CA ALA A 4 32.21 53.30 17.33
C ALA A 4 31.17 52.57 16.41
N THR A 5 30.27 51.69 16.87
CA THR A 5 29.00 51.86 17.63
C THR A 5 27.76 52.20 16.78
N THR A 6 26.74 51.33 16.80
CA THR A 6 25.34 51.76 17.02
C THR A 6 24.50 50.61 17.59
N HIS A 7 23.86 50.91 18.72
CA HIS A 7 22.98 50.10 19.56
C HIS A 7 21.49 50.35 19.25
N SER A 8 20.61 49.38 19.57
CA SER A 8 19.41 49.54 20.44
C SER A 8 18.50 48.28 20.34
N ASN A 9 18.43 47.40 21.34
CA ASN A 9 17.60 47.39 22.56
C ASN A 9 16.09 47.04 22.37
N ALA A 10 15.73 45.82 22.80
CA ALA A 10 14.67 45.38 23.77
C ALA A 10 13.20 45.90 23.59
N PRO A 11 12.12 45.22 24.07
CA PRO A 11 12.07 44.42 25.31
C PRO A 11 11.18 43.15 25.36
N SER A 12 11.31 42.45 26.48
CA SER A 12 10.57 41.28 26.97
C SER A 12 9.24 41.61 27.69
N GLU A 13 8.23 40.74 27.48
CA GLU A 13 7.05 40.34 28.30
C GLU A 13 6.16 41.36 29.06
N PRO A 14 4.85 41.06 29.19
CA PRO A 14 4.37 40.53 30.47
C PRO A 14 3.30 39.41 30.40
N THR A 15 3.15 38.76 31.55
CA THR A 15 2.31 37.64 31.98
C THR A 15 0.83 38.00 32.23
N SER A 16 -0.08 37.01 32.14
CA SER A 16 -1.04 36.55 33.19
C SER A 16 -2.51 36.24 32.79
N ALA A 17 -2.94 35.06 33.29
CA ALA A 17 -4.26 34.67 33.83
C ALA A 17 -5.46 34.24 32.93
N SER A 18 -5.71 32.91 32.97
CA SER A 18 -6.96 32.23 33.39
C SER A 18 -8.31 32.52 32.70
N SER A 19 -8.86 31.50 32.01
CA SER A 19 -10.24 31.02 32.27
C SER A 19 -10.56 29.66 31.63
N THR A 20 -11.39 28.93 32.37
CA THR A 20 -11.82 27.53 32.33
C THR A 20 -12.83 27.16 31.23
N LYS A 21 -12.80 25.88 30.79
CA LYS A 21 -13.93 24.93 30.58
C LYS A 21 -13.92 24.18 29.24
N GLY A 22 -13.79 22.85 29.36
CA GLY A 22 -14.56 21.80 28.65
C GLY A 22 -14.37 21.66 27.15
N ASN A 23 -13.81 20.52 26.71
CA ASN A 23 -14.64 19.47 26.11
C ASN A 23 -13.85 18.21 25.72
N SER A 24 -14.41 17.08 26.14
CA SER A 24 -14.47 15.79 25.45
C SER A 24 -13.17 15.23 24.85
N SER A 25 -12.54 14.31 25.58
CA SER A 25 -11.83 13.18 24.99
C SER A 25 -12.74 12.48 23.96
N PRO A 26 -12.32 12.27 22.70
CA PRO A 26 -13.07 11.42 21.80
C PRO A 26 -12.84 9.97 22.23
N THR A 27 -13.85 9.39 22.88
CA THR A 27 -14.00 7.94 23.06
C THR A 27 -13.96 7.31 21.68
N THR A 28 -12.79 6.80 21.29
CA THR A 28 -12.62 6.15 19.99
C THR A 28 -13.15 4.73 20.12
N ASN A 29 -14.33 4.48 19.54
CA ASN A 29 -14.91 3.14 19.45
C ASN A 29 -13.92 2.18 18.75
N PRO A 30 -13.46 1.08 19.40
CA PRO A 30 -12.52 0.11 18.83
C PRO A 30 -13.05 -0.57 17.54
N GLN A 31 -14.37 -0.57 17.36
CA GLN A 31 -15.10 -1.23 16.26
C GLN A 31 -14.87 -0.58 14.89
N ILE A 32 -14.60 0.73 14.82
CA ILE A 32 -14.37 1.43 13.54
C ILE A 32 -12.88 1.37 13.13
N SER A 33 -11.98 1.23 14.10
CA SER A 33 -10.54 1.11 13.85
C SER A 33 -10.14 -0.22 13.21
N SER A 34 -10.84 -1.33 13.54
CA SER A 34 -10.49 -2.66 12.98
C SER A 34 -10.81 -2.75 11.49
N LYS A 35 -11.95 -2.26 11.00
CA LYS A 35 -12.25 -2.26 9.55
C LYS A 35 -11.33 -1.35 8.72
N LYS A 36 -10.84 -0.25 9.29
CA LYS A 36 -9.88 0.65 8.62
C LYS A 36 -8.43 0.17 8.67
N SER A 37 -8.07 -0.78 9.55
CA SER A 37 -6.73 -1.40 9.55
C SER A 37 -6.62 -2.56 8.54
N LYS A 38 -7.75 -3.21 8.20
CA LYS A 38 -7.87 -4.35 7.28
C LYS A 38 -7.34 -4.11 5.85
N LEU A 39 -7.28 -2.86 5.37
CA LEU A 39 -6.70 -2.51 4.06
C LEU A 39 -5.31 -1.83 4.16
N ARG A 40 -4.72 -1.73 5.36
CA ARG A 40 -3.49 -0.95 5.58
C ARG A 40 -2.21 -1.76 5.46
N LYS A 41 -2.26 -3.07 5.76
CA LYS A 41 -1.06 -3.90 5.71
C LYS A 41 -0.66 -4.10 4.24
N ASN A 42 0.57 -3.71 3.91
CA ASN A 42 1.19 -4.03 2.63
C ASN A 42 1.90 -5.38 2.75
N PHE A 43 1.32 -6.43 2.17
CA PHE A 43 1.90 -7.79 2.19
C PHE A 43 3.08 -7.97 1.24
N ALA A 44 3.33 -6.97 0.38
CA ALA A 44 4.53 -6.90 -0.47
C ALA A 44 5.65 -6.05 0.17
N SER A 45 5.52 -5.63 1.44
CA SER A 45 6.57 -4.83 2.09
C SER A 45 7.80 -5.66 2.44
N GLY A 46 8.99 -5.18 2.10
CA GLY A 46 10.24 -5.80 2.54
C GLY A 46 10.34 -5.89 4.06
N SER A 47 9.81 -4.88 4.78
CA SER A 47 9.76 -4.87 6.25
C SER A 47 8.81 -5.90 6.86
N CYS A 48 7.83 -6.42 6.11
CA CYS A 48 7.02 -7.55 6.57
C CYS A 48 7.64 -8.91 6.23
N GLY A 49 8.74 -8.95 5.46
CA GLY A 49 9.41 -10.17 5.01
C GLY A 49 9.08 -10.58 3.57
N ALA A 50 8.43 -9.72 2.78
CA ALA A 50 8.25 -9.96 1.36
C ALA A 50 9.59 -9.92 0.61
N LYS A 51 9.71 -10.67 -0.49
CA LYS A 51 10.98 -10.76 -1.24
C LYS A 51 10.77 -10.91 -2.75
N ILE A 52 11.74 -10.44 -3.52
CA ILE A 52 11.81 -10.70 -4.97
C ILE A 52 12.38 -12.10 -5.19
N LEU A 53 11.67 -12.92 -5.96
CA LEU A 53 12.09 -14.29 -6.28
C LEU A 53 12.76 -14.39 -7.65
N ALA A 54 12.30 -13.59 -8.61
CA ALA A 54 12.79 -13.59 -9.97
C ALA A 54 12.41 -12.28 -10.67
N HIS A 55 13.17 -11.91 -11.69
CA HIS A 55 12.94 -10.73 -12.52
C HIS A 55 13.62 -10.89 -13.88
N ASN A 56 13.31 -10.00 -14.82
CA ASN A 56 14.02 -9.94 -16.10
C ASN A 56 15.49 -9.51 -15.93
N ALA A 57 16.37 -9.92 -16.86
CA ALA A 57 17.81 -9.78 -16.71
C ALA A 57 18.30 -8.32 -16.74
N GLU A 58 17.58 -7.44 -17.42
CA GLU A 58 17.90 -6.03 -17.59
C GLU A 58 17.52 -5.17 -16.36
N ALA A 59 16.75 -5.75 -15.43
CA ALA A 59 16.26 -5.05 -14.26
C ALA A 59 17.37 -4.78 -13.24
N GLN A 60 17.40 -3.56 -12.72
CA GLN A 60 18.32 -3.14 -11.67
C GLN A 60 17.55 -2.67 -10.45
N ASN A 61 18.15 -2.85 -9.26
CA ASN A 61 17.58 -2.42 -7.99
C ASN A 61 16.15 -2.94 -7.71
N VAL A 62 15.81 -4.14 -8.19
CA VAL A 62 14.44 -4.69 -8.12
C VAL A 62 13.85 -4.72 -6.70
N PRO A 63 14.60 -5.06 -5.63
CA PRO A 63 14.05 -5.09 -4.26
C PRO A 63 13.49 -3.75 -3.76
N SER A 64 13.89 -2.61 -4.36
CA SER A 64 13.42 -1.30 -3.91
C SER A 64 11.91 -1.11 -4.08
N ILE A 65 11.25 -1.85 -4.97
CA ILE A 65 9.78 -1.75 -5.14
C ILE A 65 9.01 -2.23 -3.90
N LEU A 66 9.68 -2.97 -3.02
CA LEU A 66 9.17 -3.45 -1.73
C LEU A 66 9.49 -2.46 -0.59
N SER A 67 10.27 -1.41 -0.87
CA SER A 67 10.67 -0.37 0.08
C SER A 67 9.55 0.65 0.30
N SER A 68 9.59 1.33 1.44
CA SER A 68 8.75 2.50 1.69
C SER A 68 9.40 3.82 1.28
N SER A 69 10.68 3.78 0.88
CA SER A 69 11.42 4.98 0.46
C SER A 69 10.92 5.48 -0.89
N PRO A 70 10.55 6.77 -1.02
CA PRO A 70 10.19 7.35 -2.32
C PRO A 70 11.40 7.58 -3.24
N ASP A 71 12.61 7.57 -2.67
CA ASP A 71 13.86 7.87 -3.38
C ASP A 71 14.48 6.63 -4.04
N GLU A 72 13.95 5.44 -3.76
CA GLU A 72 14.42 4.18 -4.34
C GLU A 72 13.44 3.67 -5.40
N TYR A 73 13.95 3.12 -6.49
CA TYR A 73 13.14 2.57 -7.58
C TYR A 73 13.87 1.45 -8.32
N MET A 74 13.08 0.50 -8.84
CA MET A 74 13.56 -0.47 -9.81
C MET A 74 13.74 0.26 -11.12
N LEU A 75 14.84 -0.02 -11.83
CA LEU A 75 15.15 0.57 -13.12
C LEU A 75 15.18 -0.51 -14.21
N ASN A 76 14.58 -0.21 -15.35
CA ASN A 76 14.59 -1.06 -16.53
C ASN A 76 14.61 -0.22 -17.81
N PRO A 77 15.32 -0.63 -18.88
CA PRO A 77 15.11 -0.06 -20.21
C PRO A 77 13.68 -0.36 -20.68
N CYS A 78 12.98 0.64 -21.22
CA CYS A 78 11.60 0.48 -21.67
C CYS A 78 11.43 -0.52 -22.82
N ILE A 79 12.49 -0.78 -23.59
CA ILE A 79 12.49 -1.75 -24.69
C ILE A 79 12.51 -3.20 -24.20
N ALA A 80 12.84 -3.44 -22.93
CA ALA A 80 12.89 -4.77 -22.35
C ALA A 80 11.49 -5.30 -22.04
N LYS A 81 11.35 -6.63 -21.97
CA LYS A 81 10.13 -7.25 -21.43
C LYS A 81 10.22 -7.25 -19.91
N ILE A 82 9.62 -6.24 -19.29
CA ILE A 82 9.76 -6.00 -17.85
C ILE A 82 8.81 -6.91 -17.06
N TRP A 83 9.37 -7.73 -16.18
CA TRP A 83 8.59 -8.60 -15.29
C TRP A 83 9.36 -8.93 -14.02
N PHE A 84 8.62 -9.22 -12.95
CA PHE A 84 9.18 -9.65 -11.67
C PHE A 84 8.17 -10.49 -10.88
N VAL A 85 8.67 -11.28 -9.93
CA VAL A 85 7.88 -12.14 -9.04
C VAL A 85 8.18 -11.78 -7.60
N ILE A 86 7.13 -11.48 -6.84
CA ILE A 86 7.16 -11.19 -5.41
C ILE A 86 6.64 -12.42 -4.65
N GLU A 87 7.35 -12.87 -3.63
CA GLU A 87 6.78 -13.67 -2.54
C GLU A 87 6.29 -12.71 -1.46
N LEU A 88 5.00 -12.80 -1.15
CA LEU A 88 4.36 -12.05 -0.08
C LEU A 88 4.81 -12.59 1.28
N CYS A 89 4.79 -11.74 2.30
CA CYS A 89 5.15 -12.16 3.66
C CYS A 89 4.18 -13.20 4.25
N GLU A 90 2.93 -13.21 3.81
CA GLU A 90 1.89 -14.17 4.19
C GLU A 90 1.04 -14.56 2.96
N SER A 91 0.39 -15.72 3.03
CA SER A 91 -0.61 -16.11 2.02
C SER A 91 -1.90 -15.33 2.25
N ILE A 92 -2.39 -14.65 1.21
CA ILE A 92 -3.57 -13.77 1.30
C ILE A 92 -4.52 -13.94 0.12
N ARG A 93 -5.76 -13.53 0.33
CA ARG A 93 -6.70 -13.20 -0.73
C ARG A 93 -6.44 -11.76 -1.17
N ILE A 94 -5.94 -11.56 -2.39
CA ILE A 94 -5.61 -10.21 -2.88
C ILE A 94 -6.90 -9.47 -3.24
N LEU A 95 -7.00 -8.22 -2.76
CA LEU A 95 -8.16 -7.34 -2.99
C LEU A 95 -7.76 -6.08 -3.75
N ASN A 96 -6.57 -5.55 -3.47
CA ASN A 96 -6.13 -4.29 -4.03
C ASN A 96 -4.61 -4.29 -4.25
N ILE A 97 -4.21 -3.68 -5.36
CA ILE A 97 -2.81 -3.51 -5.75
C ILE A 97 -2.57 -2.02 -5.93
N GLU A 98 -1.48 -1.51 -5.36
CA GLU A 98 -1.03 -0.15 -5.61
C GLU A 98 0.31 -0.16 -6.35
N ILE A 99 0.46 0.72 -7.34
CA ILE A 99 1.75 1.00 -7.99
C ILE A 99 2.01 2.50 -8.06
N ALA A 100 3.28 2.88 -8.10
CA ALA A 100 3.70 4.25 -8.36
C ALA A 100 5.04 4.32 -9.08
N ASN A 101 5.20 5.34 -9.92
CA ASN A 101 6.48 5.82 -10.41
C ASN A 101 6.62 7.29 -10.01
N PHE A 102 7.64 7.63 -9.24
CA PHE A 102 7.93 9.00 -8.80
C PHE A 102 8.99 9.71 -9.65
N GLU A 103 9.66 9.00 -10.56
CA GLU A 103 10.75 9.56 -11.37
C GLU A 103 10.21 10.53 -12.43
N LEU A 104 10.70 11.76 -12.40
CA LEU A 104 10.19 12.87 -13.21
C LEU A 104 10.54 12.69 -14.69
N PHE A 105 11.78 12.30 -15.00
CA PHE A 105 12.30 12.21 -16.36
C PHE A 105 12.36 10.75 -16.84
N SER A 106 11.21 10.08 -16.75
CA SER A 106 11.07 8.68 -17.15
C SER A 106 9.73 8.39 -17.80
N SER A 107 9.65 7.27 -18.49
CA SER A 107 8.40 6.71 -18.99
C SER A 107 7.63 6.10 -17.82
N VAL A 108 6.31 6.28 -17.82
CA VAL A 108 5.44 5.88 -16.70
C VAL A 108 4.67 4.61 -17.09
N PRO A 109 4.57 3.59 -16.22
CA PRO A 109 3.76 2.41 -16.50
C PRO A 109 2.34 2.78 -16.94
N LYS A 110 1.88 2.21 -18.06
CA LYS A 110 0.55 2.45 -18.63
C LYS A 110 -0.33 1.21 -18.52
N THR A 111 0.14 0.07 -18.99
CA THR A 111 -0.61 -1.17 -18.92
C THR A 111 0.25 -2.22 -18.26
N PHE A 112 -0.31 -2.93 -17.27
CA PHE A 112 0.38 -4.03 -16.60
C PHE A 112 -0.56 -5.19 -16.33
N ARG A 113 0.01 -6.39 -16.28
CA ARG A 113 -0.70 -7.62 -15.98
C ARG A 113 -0.21 -8.18 -14.66
N VAL A 114 -1.15 -8.71 -13.87
CA VAL A 114 -0.86 -9.39 -12.62
C VAL A 114 -1.43 -10.81 -12.67
N SER A 115 -0.60 -11.75 -12.26
CA SER A 115 -0.96 -13.15 -12.01
C SER A 115 -0.48 -13.57 -10.63
N SER A 116 -1.09 -14.59 -10.04
CA SER A 116 -0.71 -15.09 -8.72
C SER A 116 -0.56 -16.61 -8.70
N SER A 117 -0.01 -17.15 -7.61
CA SER A 117 0.01 -18.59 -7.34
C SER A 117 0.20 -18.86 -5.86
N ASP A 118 -0.30 -20.01 -5.41
CA ASP A 118 -0.02 -20.61 -4.10
C ASP A 118 1.34 -21.34 -4.06
N ARG A 119 1.93 -21.66 -5.23
CA ARG A 119 3.18 -22.43 -5.35
C ARG A 119 4.23 -21.73 -6.20
N TYR A 120 5.50 -21.91 -5.84
CA TYR A 120 6.64 -21.45 -6.60
C TYR A 120 7.77 -22.50 -6.58
N PRO A 121 8.46 -22.75 -7.71
CA PRO A 121 8.21 -22.19 -9.03
C PRO A 121 6.93 -22.75 -9.66
N THR A 122 6.26 -21.96 -10.50
CA THR A 122 5.10 -22.38 -11.29
C THR A 122 5.31 -22.06 -12.77
N LYS A 123 4.83 -22.97 -13.64
CA LYS A 123 4.82 -22.76 -15.10
C LYS A 123 3.50 -22.16 -15.59
N ASP A 124 2.48 -22.13 -14.75
CA ASP A 124 1.08 -21.87 -15.13
C ASP A 124 0.53 -20.53 -14.59
N TRP A 125 1.28 -19.45 -14.78
CA TRP A 125 0.85 -18.09 -14.38
C TRP A 125 -0.47 -17.66 -15.04
N HIS A 126 -0.78 -18.18 -16.24
CA HIS A 126 -1.98 -17.84 -17.00
C HIS A 126 -3.28 -18.33 -16.35
N ARG A 127 -3.25 -19.42 -15.58
CA ARG A 127 -4.45 -19.98 -14.94
C ARG A 127 -4.92 -19.18 -13.72
N HIS A 128 -4.07 -18.31 -13.21
CA HIS A 128 -4.30 -17.53 -11.99
C HIS A 128 -4.11 -16.04 -12.29
N HIS A 129 -4.76 -15.57 -13.36
CA HIS A 129 -4.75 -14.18 -13.77
C HIS A 129 -5.62 -13.35 -12.83
N LEU A 130 -5.03 -12.33 -12.17
CA LEU A 130 -5.76 -11.40 -11.29
C LEU A 130 -6.38 -10.23 -12.06
N GLY A 131 -5.74 -9.85 -13.18
CA GLY A 131 -6.24 -8.78 -14.03
C GLY A 131 -5.16 -8.15 -14.91
N THR A 132 -5.62 -7.41 -15.91
CA THR A 132 -4.80 -6.48 -16.70
C THR A 132 -5.33 -5.08 -16.43
N PHE A 133 -4.46 -4.20 -15.97
CA PHE A 133 -4.83 -2.88 -15.46
C PHE A 133 -4.24 -1.79 -16.34
N ASN A 134 -4.93 -0.65 -16.40
CA ASN A 134 -4.48 0.55 -17.09
C ASN A 134 -4.26 1.67 -16.09
N ALA A 135 -2.99 2.05 -15.90
CA ALA A 135 -2.56 3.18 -15.12
C ALA A 135 -2.64 4.48 -15.92
N SER A 136 -3.03 5.54 -15.22
CA SER A 136 -3.05 6.91 -15.75
C SER A 136 -1.63 7.47 -15.82
N PHE A 137 -1.42 8.47 -16.68
CA PHE A 137 -0.16 9.21 -16.75
C PHE A 137 -0.04 10.20 -15.58
N ASN A 138 0.17 9.67 -14.37
CA ASN A 138 0.46 10.45 -13.18
C ASN A 138 1.62 9.80 -12.41
N ARG A 139 2.25 10.58 -11.53
CA ARG A 139 3.38 10.17 -10.68
C ARG A 139 2.97 10.06 -9.22
N THR A 140 1.74 9.62 -8.99
CA THR A 140 1.18 9.40 -7.66
C THR A 140 0.92 7.92 -7.47
N ILE A 141 0.65 7.52 -6.23
CA ILE A 141 0.18 6.16 -5.96
C ILE A 141 -1.17 5.96 -6.65
N GLN A 142 -1.28 4.90 -7.44
CA GLN A 142 -2.50 4.49 -8.12
C GLN A 142 -2.95 3.13 -7.60
N SER A 143 -4.24 3.02 -7.28
CA SER A 143 -4.85 1.85 -6.65
C SER A 143 -5.75 1.11 -7.64
N PHE A 144 -5.63 -0.21 -7.67
CA PHE A 144 -6.32 -1.08 -8.61
C PHE A 144 -6.95 -2.25 -7.86
N GLN A 145 -8.29 -2.30 -7.87
CA GLN A 145 -9.04 -3.40 -7.29
C GLN A 145 -8.91 -4.64 -8.17
N THR A 146 -8.55 -5.78 -7.58
CA THR A 146 -8.43 -7.04 -8.30
C THR A 146 -9.79 -7.71 -8.45
N MET A 147 -9.93 -8.60 -9.44
CA MET A 147 -11.10 -9.46 -9.52
C MET A 147 -11.21 -10.30 -8.25
N GLU A 148 -12.43 -10.47 -7.78
CA GLU A 148 -12.70 -11.20 -6.56
C GLU A 148 -12.31 -12.68 -6.73
N SER A 149 -11.26 -13.12 -6.03
CA SER A 149 -10.77 -14.50 -6.04
C SER A 149 -11.00 -15.14 -4.67
N THR A 150 -11.43 -16.39 -4.59
CA THR A 150 -11.57 -17.11 -3.30
C THR A 150 -10.28 -17.80 -2.86
N THR A 151 -9.19 -17.65 -3.62
CA THR A 151 -7.95 -18.39 -3.40
C THR A 151 -6.93 -17.56 -2.63
N TYR A 152 -6.35 -18.18 -1.60
CA TYR A 152 -5.18 -17.67 -0.91
C TYR A 152 -3.92 -17.93 -1.72
N VAL A 153 -3.16 -16.87 -1.99
CA VAL A 153 -1.94 -16.92 -2.81
C VAL A 153 -0.77 -16.30 -2.07
N LYS A 154 0.44 -16.78 -2.38
CA LYS A 154 1.68 -16.30 -1.75
C LYS A 154 2.64 -15.65 -2.74
N TYR A 155 2.52 -15.99 -4.03
CA TYR A 155 3.42 -15.53 -5.07
C TYR A 155 2.66 -14.69 -6.09
N VAL A 156 3.20 -13.55 -6.48
CA VAL A 156 2.55 -12.61 -7.40
C VAL A 156 3.55 -12.20 -8.48
N LYS A 157 3.16 -12.37 -9.74
CA LYS A 157 3.94 -11.96 -10.91
C LYS A 157 3.35 -10.71 -11.52
N PHE A 158 4.20 -9.72 -11.76
CA PHE A 158 3.89 -8.53 -12.54
C PHE A 158 4.56 -8.61 -13.90
N GLU A 159 3.84 -8.16 -14.92
CA GLU A 159 4.34 -7.96 -16.28
C GLU A 159 3.94 -6.54 -16.72
N LEU A 160 4.91 -5.63 -16.89
CA LEU A 160 4.63 -4.28 -17.40
C LEU A 160 4.61 -4.35 -18.93
N LEU A 161 3.46 -4.04 -19.52
CA LEU A 161 3.16 -4.32 -20.92
C LEU A 161 3.31 -3.10 -21.83
N ASP A 162 2.94 -1.92 -21.34
CA ASP A 162 2.95 -0.66 -22.08
C ASP A 162 3.27 0.51 -21.15
N PHE A 163 3.77 1.61 -21.71
CA PHE A 163 4.22 2.80 -20.98
C PHE A 163 3.76 4.09 -21.65
N HIS A 164 3.58 5.14 -20.85
CA HIS A 164 3.41 6.51 -21.30
C HIS A 164 4.77 7.18 -21.46
N GLY A 165 4.96 7.92 -22.54
CA GLY A 165 6.21 8.61 -22.84
C GLY A 165 7.14 7.83 -23.76
N HIS A 166 8.29 8.43 -24.06
CA HIS A 166 9.29 7.89 -24.98
C HIS A 166 10.71 7.92 -24.38
N GLU A 167 10.80 8.02 -23.05
CA GLU A 167 12.09 8.00 -22.36
C GLU A 167 12.69 6.60 -22.42
N HIS A 168 14.01 6.54 -22.31
CA HIS A 168 14.76 5.29 -22.39
C HIS A 168 14.45 4.32 -21.24
N TYR A 169 14.13 4.86 -20.06
CA TYR A 169 13.96 4.09 -18.83
C TYR A 169 12.52 4.13 -18.30
N CYS A 170 12.12 2.99 -17.75
CA CYS A 170 10.79 2.69 -17.23
C CYS A 170 10.89 2.23 -15.77
N PRO A 171 11.12 3.16 -14.82
CA PRO A 171 11.26 2.81 -13.43
C PRO A 171 9.91 2.50 -12.77
N LEU A 172 10.00 1.81 -11.65
CA LEU A 172 8.87 1.56 -10.75
C LEU A 172 9.34 1.81 -9.32
N SER A 173 8.69 2.72 -8.61
CA SER A 173 9.09 3.12 -7.26
C SER A 173 8.42 2.26 -6.20
N VAL A 174 7.13 1.94 -6.38
CA VAL A 174 6.33 1.28 -5.34
C VAL A 174 5.49 0.16 -5.94
N VAL A 175 5.45 -0.97 -5.25
CA VAL A 175 4.40 -2.00 -5.38
C VAL A 175 3.85 -2.29 -3.98
N ARG A 176 2.53 -2.14 -3.81
CA ARG A 176 1.83 -2.60 -2.61
C ARG A 176 0.74 -3.57 -2.95
N ILE A 177 0.56 -4.56 -2.09
CA ILE A 177 -0.46 -5.59 -2.23
C ILE A 177 -1.21 -5.70 -0.92
N HIS A 178 -2.52 -5.52 -1.01
CA HIS A 178 -3.45 -5.51 0.11
C HIS A 178 -4.50 -6.59 -0.09
N GLY A 179 -4.93 -7.17 1.01
CA GLY A 179 -5.84 -8.30 1.02
C GLY A 179 -6.18 -8.73 2.43
N SER A 180 -6.76 -9.91 2.55
CA SER A 180 -7.06 -10.55 3.83
C SER A 180 -6.31 -11.86 3.97
N ASN A 181 -5.82 -12.16 5.17
CA ASN A 181 -5.34 -13.51 5.51
C ASN A 181 -6.47 -14.34 6.17
N VAL A 182 -6.23 -15.63 6.37
CA VAL A 182 -7.24 -16.58 6.91
C VAL A 182 -7.65 -16.19 8.34
N GLU A 183 -6.68 -15.82 9.17
CA GLU A 183 -6.90 -15.39 10.56
C GLU A 183 -7.86 -14.19 10.61
N GLU A 184 -7.60 -13.18 9.78
CA GLU A 184 -8.42 -11.97 9.68
C GLU A 184 -9.84 -12.29 9.24
N GLU A 185 -10.03 -13.20 8.28
CA GLU A 185 -11.36 -13.61 7.83
C GLU A 185 -12.14 -14.26 8.97
N ILE A 186 -11.54 -15.19 9.72
CA ILE A 186 -12.15 -15.84 10.89
C ILE A 186 -12.52 -14.79 11.95
N MET A 187 -11.61 -13.89 12.31
CA MET A 187 -11.87 -12.82 13.27
C MET A 187 -13.03 -11.91 12.81
N THR A 188 -13.10 -11.58 11.52
CA THR A 188 -14.21 -10.76 11.00
C THR A 188 -15.55 -11.47 11.04
N MET A 189 -15.56 -12.79 10.83
CA MET A 189 -16.77 -13.59 10.93
C MET A 189 -17.28 -13.64 12.37
N GLU A 190 -16.38 -13.85 13.34
CA GLU A 190 -16.69 -13.84 14.78
C GLU A 190 -17.17 -12.46 15.28
N GLU A 191 -16.58 -11.36 14.82
CA GLU A 191 -17.05 -10.00 15.12
C GLU A 191 -18.49 -9.80 14.62
N ASN A 192 -18.79 -10.24 13.40
CA ASN A 192 -20.10 -10.07 12.78
C ASN A 192 -21.19 -10.93 13.46
N THR A 193 -20.88 -12.16 13.88
CA THR A 193 -21.83 -13.00 14.63
C THR A 193 -22.16 -12.40 16.00
N ASN A 194 -21.15 -11.89 16.71
CA ASN A 194 -21.37 -11.22 18.01
C ASN A 194 -22.21 -9.94 17.89
N LEU A 195 -22.06 -9.19 16.79
CA LEU A 195 -22.91 -8.02 16.50
C LEU A 195 -24.37 -8.41 16.26
N ILE A 196 -24.61 -9.50 15.52
CA ILE A 196 -25.96 -10.00 15.25
C ILE A 196 -26.63 -10.47 16.54
N ASP A 197 -25.90 -11.20 17.39
CA ASP A 197 -26.39 -11.67 18.69
C ASP A 197 -26.66 -10.51 19.67
N SER A 198 -25.81 -9.48 19.68
CA SER A 198 -26.04 -8.30 20.52
C SER A 198 -27.27 -7.50 20.10
N LYS A 199 -27.59 -7.48 18.80
CA LYS A 199 -28.74 -6.77 18.25
C LYS A 199 -30.05 -7.53 18.47
N SER A 200 -30.02 -8.86 18.38
CA SER A 200 -31.18 -9.69 18.71
C SER A 200 -31.55 -9.63 20.20
N LEU A 201 -30.57 -9.41 21.09
CA LEU A 201 -30.79 -9.18 22.53
C LEU A 201 -31.34 -7.78 22.86
N SER A 202 -30.98 -6.74 22.10
CA SER A 202 -31.52 -5.38 22.30
C SER A 202 -32.96 -5.24 21.81
N ASP A 203 -33.34 -5.96 20.75
CA ASP A 203 -34.69 -5.90 20.16
C ASP A 203 -35.76 -6.58 21.05
N ILE A 204 -35.37 -7.29 22.12
CA ILE A 204 -36.30 -7.95 23.07
C ILE A 204 -36.73 -7.00 24.22
N HIS A 205 -36.06 -5.86 24.42
CA HIS A 205 -36.32 -4.96 25.56
C HIS A 205 -37.21 -3.74 25.27
N ASP A 206 -37.71 -3.57 24.04
CA ASP A 206 -38.52 -2.40 23.64
C ASP A 206 -40.05 -2.68 23.56
N ASP A 207 -40.52 -3.85 24.00
CA ASP A 207 -41.94 -4.27 23.90
C ASP A 207 -42.66 -4.39 25.27
N ASN A 208 -42.37 -3.52 26.25
CA ASN A 208 -43.10 -3.50 27.52
C ASN A 208 -43.43 -2.10 28.05
#